data_AF-A0A833XPL9-F1
#
_entry.id   AF-A0A833XPL9-F1
#
_cell.length_a   1.000
_cell.length_b   1.000
_cell.length_c   1.000
_cell.angle_alpha   90.00
_cell.angle_beta   90.00
_cell.angle_gamma   90.00
#
_symmetry.space_group_name_H-M   'P 1'
#
loop_
_entity.id
_entity.type
_entity.pdbx_description
1 polymer ?
#
loop_
_entity_poly.entity_id
_entity_poly.type
_entity_poly.pdbx_seq_one_letter_code
_entity_poly.pdbx_strand_id
1 'polypeptide(L)'
;MHLVVYGKENLDEIQNLVEHKFQDIRNTERSCFRCPGEPCTSEHLQVLVRSVPIKQGHKLRIAWPITPEIHHYKEGPCRYLSHLIGHAGEGSLFYVLKTLGKSFVS
;
A
#
# COMPACT_ATOMS: atom_id res chain seq x y z
N MET A 1 6.18 -16.69 -10.85
CA MET A 1 6.11 -17.32 -9.51
C MET A 1 7.29 -16.82 -8.71
N HIS A 2 7.11 -16.49 -7.43
CA HIS A 2 8.22 -16.17 -6.52
C HIS A 2 8.19 -17.17 -5.37
N LEU A 3 9.34 -17.75 -5.04
CA LEU A 3 9.50 -18.72 -3.96
C LEU A 3 10.55 -18.18 -2.98
N VAL A 4 10.24 -18.26 -1.69
CA VAL A 4 11.19 -17.98 -0.61
C VAL A 4 11.18 -19.19 0.31
N VAL A 5 12.35 -19.75 0.58
CA VAL A 5 12.53 -20.88 1.50
C VAL A 5 13.45 -20.44 2.63
N TYR A 6 13.03 -20.72 3.86
CA TYR A 6 13.79 -20.44 5.07
C TYR A 6 14.00 -21.76 5.82
N GLY A 7 15.26 -22.11 6.07
CA GLY A 7 15.68 -23.38 6.63
C GLY A 7 16.95 -23.24 7.47
N LYS A 8 17.29 -24.30 8.19
CA LYS A 8 18.54 -24.40 8.98
C LYS A 8 19.70 -24.95 8.14
N GLU A 9 19.35 -25.59 7.04
CA GLU A 9 20.21 -26.16 6.03
C GLU A 9 21.07 -25.08 5.37
N ASN A 10 22.20 -25.49 4.80
CA ASN A 10 23.04 -24.57 4.03
C ASN A 10 22.38 -24.23 2.68
N LEU A 11 22.91 -23.20 1.99
CA LEU A 11 22.33 -22.71 0.74
C LEU A 11 22.30 -23.78 -0.36
N ASP A 12 23.31 -24.65 -0.43
CA ASP A 12 23.42 -25.69 -1.44
C ASP A 12 22.35 -26.78 -1.22
N GLU A 13 22.12 -27.18 0.02
CA GLU A 13 21.05 -28.11 0.41
C GLU A 13 19.66 -27.55 0.09
N ILE A 14 19.42 -26.27 0.40
CA ILE A 14 18.15 -25.60 0.11
C ILE A 14 17.95 -25.50 -1.41
N GLN A 15 18.99 -25.15 -2.18
CA GLN A 15 18.93 -25.08 -3.63
C GLN A 15 18.57 -26.45 -4.22
N ASN A 16 19.29 -27.51 -3.84
CA ASN A 16 19.03 -28.88 -4.31
C ASN A 16 17.58 -29.33 -4.00
N LEU A 17 17.09 -29.02 -2.80
CA LEU A 17 15.72 -29.33 -2.39
C LEU A 17 14.69 -28.59 -3.25
N VAL A 18 14.92 -27.31 -3.52
CA VAL A 18 14.03 -26.47 -4.33
C VAL A 18 14.02 -26.95 -5.78
N GLU A 19 15.18 -27.18 -6.38
CA GLU A 19 15.27 -27.70 -7.75
C GLU A 19 14.51 -29.02 -7.88
N HIS A 20 14.78 -29.99 -6.99
CA HIS A 20 14.10 -31.27 -7.01
C HIS A 20 12.57 -31.16 -6.88
N LYS A 21 12.07 -30.23 -6.04
CA LYS A 21 10.62 -30.10 -5.78
C LYS A 21 9.87 -29.26 -6.80
N PHE A 22 10.54 -28.29 -7.43
CA PHE A 22 9.88 -27.28 -8.27
C PHE A 22 10.26 -27.38 -9.75
N GLN A 23 11.20 -28.26 -10.15
CA GLN A 23 11.61 -28.45 -11.56
C GLN A 23 10.47 -28.79 -12.52
N ASP A 24 9.45 -29.51 -12.05
CA ASP A 24 8.34 -29.97 -12.90
C ASP A 24 7.33 -28.84 -13.23
N ILE A 25 7.50 -27.67 -12.61
CA ILE A 25 6.62 -26.52 -12.85
C ILE A 25 6.98 -25.90 -14.21
N ARG A 26 6.11 -26.17 -15.19
CA ARG A 26 6.25 -25.66 -16.56
C ARG A 26 6.18 -24.13 -16.59
N ASN A 27 7.16 -23.51 -17.25
CA ASN A 27 7.07 -22.11 -17.63
C ASN A 27 6.08 -21.96 -18.80
N THR A 28 4.98 -21.25 -18.58
CA THR A 28 3.97 -20.99 -19.63
C THR A 28 4.18 -19.65 -20.36
N GLU A 29 5.33 -18.99 -20.16
CA GLU A 29 5.71 -17.71 -20.78
C GLU A 29 4.62 -16.62 -20.70
N ARG A 30 3.82 -16.66 -19.63
CA ARG A 30 2.76 -15.68 -19.45
C ARG A 30 3.36 -14.32 -19.16
N SER A 31 2.93 -13.32 -19.91
CA SER A 31 3.27 -11.93 -19.62
C SER A 31 2.67 -11.52 -18.27
N CYS A 32 3.41 -10.67 -17.55
CA CYS A 32 2.88 -10.06 -16.34
C CYS A 32 1.69 -9.17 -16.71
N PHE A 33 0.58 -9.31 -15.99
CA PHE A 33 -0.58 -8.44 -16.17
C PHE A 33 -0.17 -7.00 -15.86
N ARG A 34 -0.43 -6.10 -16.81
CA ARG A 34 -0.26 -4.65 -16.62
C ARG A 34 -1.61 -3.99 -16.85
N CYS A 35 -1.97 -3.08 -15.95
CA CYS A 35 -3.12 -2.21 -16.12
C CYS A 35 -2.60 -0.80 -16.43
N PRO A 36 -2.31 -0.48 -17.70
CA PRO A 36 -1.89 0.87 -18.07
C PRO A 36 -3.06 1.85 -17.92
N GLY A 37 -2.78 3.05 -17.40
CA GLY A 37 -3.76 4.12 -17.25
C GLY A 37 -4.07 4.49 -15.80
N GLU A 38 -4.69 5.66 -15.62
CA GLU A 38 -5.17 6.12 -14.32
C GLU A 38 -6.52 5.45 -14.03
N PRO A 39 -6.69 4.79 -12.86
CA PRO A 39 -7.97 4.18 -12.51
C PRO A 39 -9.10 5.21 -12.31
N CYS A 40 -8.75 6.47 -12.07
CA CYS A 40 -9.68 7.57 -11.89
C CYS A 40 -9.59 8.55 -13.07
N THR A 41 -10.68 8.69 -13.82
CA THR A 41 -10.86 9.79 -14.80
C THR A 41 -11.34 11.06 -14.10
N SER A 42 -11.42 12.19 -14.82
CA SER A 42 -11.88 13.48 -14.27
C SER A 42 -13.25 13.42 -13.59
N GLU A 43 -14.16 12.55 -14.05
CA GLU A 43 -15.49 12.34 -13.45
C GLU A 43 -15.43 11.70 -12.06
N HIS A 44 -14.33 11.01 -11.75
CA HIS A 44 -14.09 10.37 -10.46
C HIS A 44 -13.37 11.29 -9.46
N LEU A 45 -12.95 12.49 -9.89
CA LEU A 45 -12.25 13.45 -9.05
C LEU A 45 -13.23 14.47 -8.45
N GLN A 46 -12.86 15.05 -7.31
CA GLN A 46 -13.67 16.07 -6.63
C GLN A 46 -15.10 15.59 -6.24
N VAL A 47 -15.27 14.28 -6.10
CA VAL A 47 -16.54 13.67 -5.68
C VAL A 47 -16.61 13.53 -4.16
N LEU A 48 -17.81 13.66 -3.61
CA LEU A 48 -18.11 13.34 -2.20
C LEU A 48 -18.87 12.01 -2.12
N VAL A 49 -18.23 11.00 -1.57
CA VAL A 49 -18.85 9.69 -1.33
C VAL A 49 -19.38 9.61 0.10
N ARG A 50 -20.69 9.40 0.25
CA ARG A 50 -21.35 9.16 1.54
C ARG A 50 -21.75 7.68 1.65
N SER A 51 -21.48 7.06 2.78
CA SER A 51 -21.80 5.65 3.02
C SER A 51 -22.34 5.45 4.45
N VAL A 52 -23.21 4.45 4.62
CA VAL A 52 -23.77 4.07 5.92
C VAL A 52 -22.88 3.00 6.54
N PRO A 53 -22.23 3.26 7.70
CA PRO A 53 -21.35 2.28 8.31
C PRO A 53 -22.16 1.19 9.01
N ILE A 54 -21.68 -0.05 8.94
CA ILE A 54 -22.26 -1.17 9.70
C ILE A 54 -21.92 -1.06 11.20
N LYS A 55 -20.69 -0.58 11.51
CA LYS A 55 -20.24 -0.35 12.88
C LYS A 55 -20.51 1.09 13.29
N GLN A 56 -20.79 1.29 14.57
CA GLN A 56 -20.95 2.64 15.14
C GLN A 56 -19.65 3.43 15.02
N GLY A 57 -19.75 4.67 14.56
CA GLY A 57 -18.63 5.59 14.43
C GLY A 57 -18.76 6.50 13.22
N HIS A 58 -17.98 7.58 13.22
CA HIS A 58 -17.87 8.50 12.10
C HIS A 58 -16.46 8.43 11.52
N LYS A 59 -16.35 8.35 10.20
CA LYS A 59 -15.06 8.33 9.50
C LYS A 59 -15.09 9.27 8.31
N LEU A 60 -14.10 10.15 8.25
CA LEU A 60 -13.78 10.93 7.07
C LEU A 60 -12.56 10.29 6.40
N ARG A 61 -12.61 10.10 5.07
CA ARG A 61 -11.46 9.67 4.27
C ARG A 61 -11.31 10.62 3.09
N ILE A 62 -10.11 11.17 2.95
CA ILE A 62 -9.70 11.93 1.77
C ILE A 62 -8.70 11.05 1.02
N ALA A 63 -8.89 10.89 -0.28
CA ALA A 63 -8.05 10.03 -1.11
C ALA A 63 -7.68 10.77 -2.39
N TRP A 64 -6.41 10.66 -2.77
CA TRP A 64 -5.88 11.15 -4.04
C TRP A 64 -5.42 9.94 -4.85
N PRO A 65 -5.89 9.80 -6.10
CA PRO A 65 -5.31 8.82 -7.01
C PRO A 65 -3.89 9.27 -7.35
N ILE A 66 -2.93 8.35 -7.21
CA ILE A 66 -1.51 8.57 -7.50
C ILE A 66 -0.98 7.38 -8.30
N THR A 67 -0.04 7.65 -9.19
CA THR A 67 0.66 6.61 -9.94
C THR A 67 1.42 5.69 -8.98
N PRO A 68 1.45 4.35 -9.22
CA PRO A 68 2.23 3.43 -8.41
C PRO A 68 3.69 3.85 -8.28
N GLU A 69 4.13 4.10 -7.05
CA GLU A 69 5.45 4.67 -6.74
C GLU A 69 6.56 3.62 -6.63
N ILE A 70 6.31 2.37 -7.02
CA ILE A 70 7.25 1.25 -6.85
C ILE A 70 8.60 1.49 -7.54
N HIS A 71 8.65 2.33 -8.56
CA HIS A 71 9.89 2.70 -9.25
C HIS A 71 10.75 3.67 -8.42
N HIS A 72 10.15 4.40 -7.47
CA HIS A 72 10.79 5.34 -6.56
C HIS A 72 10.81 4.83 -5.11
N TYR A 73 10.84 3.51 -4.91
CA TYR A 73 10.77 2.93 -3.57
C TYR A 73 11.93 3.36 -2.66
N LYS A 74 13.08 3.72 -3.24
CA LYS A 74 14.27 4.17 -2.50
C LYS A 74 14.12 5.59 -2.00
N GLU A 75 13.62 6.48 -2.86
CA GLU A 75 13.37 7.89 -2.52
C GLU A 75 12.15 8.02 -1.59
N GLY A 76 11.15 7.15 -1.78
CA GLY A 76 9.91 7.10 -1.00
C GLY A 76 9.16 8.45 -0.86
N PRO A 77 8.86 9.18 -1.95
CA PRO A 77 8.22 10.50 -1.85
C PRO A 77 6.87 10.47 -1.12
N CYS A 78 5.98 9.52 -1.45
CA CYS A 78 4.70 9.39 -0.75
C CYS A 78 4.89 9.01 0.72
N ARG A 79 5.93 8.25 1.06
CA ARG A 79 6.26 7.93 2.46
C ARG A 79 6.66 9.19 3.23
N TYR A 80 7.48 10.05 2.62
CA TYR A 80 7.88 11.32 3.22
C TYR A 80 6.66 12.23 3.47
N LEU A 81 5.80 12.41 2.46
CA LEU A 81 4.58 13.21 2.59
C LEU A 81 3.61 12.62 3.62
N SER A 82 3.41 11.30 3.61
CA SER A 82 2.55 10.63 4.58
C SER A 82 3.06 10.81 6.01
N HIS A 83 4.38 10.84 6.22
CA HIS A 83 4.95 11.10 7.54
C HIS A 83 4.63 12.50 8.04
N LEU A 84 4.76 13.52 7.18
CA LEU A 84 4.44 14.91 7.53
C LEU A 84 2.95 15.12 7.77
N ILE A 85 2.08 14.59 6.89
CA ILE A 85 0.64 14.72 7.00
C ILE A 85 0.11 13.97 8.24
N GLY A 86 0.68 12.79 8.52
CA GLY A 86 0.32 11.97 9.68
C GLY A 86 1.00 12.39 10.98
N HIS A 87 1.80 13.46 10.98
CA HIS A 87 2.48 13.93 12.18
C HIS A 87 1.46 14.40 13.23
N ALA A 88 1.74 14.11 14.51
CA ALA A 88 0.84 14.42 15.63
C ALA A 88 1.44 15.37 16.68
N GLY A 89 2.63 15.94 16.41
CA GLY A 89 3.26 16.94 17.27
C GLY A 89 2.55 18.30 17.23
N GLU A 90 3.01 19.23 18.06
CA GLU A 90 2.51 20.61 18.09
C GLU A 90 2.65 21.27 16.71
N GLY A 91 1.65 22.07 16.32
CA GLY A 91 1.60 22.72 15.00
C GLY A 91 1.24 21.80 13.83
N SER A 92 1.07 20.49 14.06
CA SER A 92 0.63 19.55 13.02
C SER A 92 -0.84 19.73 12.62
N LEU A 93 -1.20 19.18 11.46
CA LEU A 93 -2.60 19.08 11.02
C LEU A 93 -3.47 18.39 12.07
N PHE A 94 -2.98 17.29 12.65
CA PHE A 94 -3.69 16.57 13.71
C PHE A 94 -3.90 17.45 14.95
N TYR A 95 -2.86 18.19 15.38
CA TYR A 95 -2.95 19.08 16.53
C TYR A 95 -4.03 20.15 16.35
N VAL A 96 -4.07 20.78 15.18
CA VAL A 96 -5.09 21.79 14.84
C VAL A 96 -6.49 21.17 14.80
N LEU A 97 -6.67 20.03 14.12
CA LEU A 97 -7.96 19.34 14.05
C LEU A 97 -8.47 18.89 15.42
N LYS A 98 -7.58 18.41 16.30
CA LYS A 98 -7.92 18.02 17.67
C LYS A 98 -8.26 19.23 18.55
N THR A 99 -7.61 20.37 18.33
CA THR A 99 -7.87 21.60 19.10
C THR A 99 -9.20 22.23 18.69
N LEU A 100 -9.51 22.22 17.39
CA LEU A 100 -10.76 22.76 16.85
C LEU A 100 -11.95 21.80 17.07
N GLY A 101 -11.73 20.50 16.95
CA GLY A 101 -12.75 19.47 17.14
C GLY A 101 -12.65 18.83 18.52
N LYS A 102 -13.56 19.17 19.44
CA LYS A 102 -13.57 18.73 20.85
C LYS A 102 -13.51 17.22 21.13
N SER A 103 -13.54 16.33 20.13
CA SER A 103 -13.50 14.87 20.35
C SER A 103 -12.97 14.12 19.13
N PHE A 104 -11.65 14.02 18.96
CA PHE A 104 -11.03 12.96 18.17
C PHE A 104 -10.35 11.98 19.12
N VAL A 105 -10.88 10.76 19.21
CA VAL A 105 -10.21 9.64 19.88
C VAL A 105 -9.42 8.91 18.79
N SER A 106 -8.11 8.74 19.02
CA SER A 106 -7.22 7.94 18.18
C SER A 106 -7.61 6.47 18.19
#